data_AF-A0A7J5A871-F1
#
_entry.id   AF-A0A7J5A871-F1
#
_cell.length_a   1.000
_cell.length_b   1.000
_cell.length_c   1.000
_cell.angle_alpha   90.00
_cell.angle_beta   90.00
_cell.angle_gamma   90.00
#
_symmetry.space_group_name_H-M   'P 1'
#
loop_
_entity.id
_entity.type
_entity.pdbx_description
1 polymer ?
#
loop_
_entity_poly.entity_id
_entity_poly.type
_entity_poly.pdbx_seq_one_letter_code
_entity_poly.pdbx_strand_id
1 'polypeptide(L)'
;MEYLKKFKENNPYSKVEIETKHIKISKPWDDDTFIILMDKSEDLSALDNVKLVDYLVAIYHYKEKKIEFIFAPIETDTGILKRKFDYNFQGKTYNCYFDKSSKALEILAKGFQQTKTSTKTNYRELRMYNDFYTLDEQPEFIKEFYKDCEAFSFYISGDFTSIENDFTYFLRLLNFYMEYFDRESPKIILHRKETLKDEFIIPCLSDDGDEFPKSINAHNIELTVLETIDVANKTDDIRLQFIFYYQVLEYCTYYFLDTSIKKELNQILKKPDINSKSKEYTKSIIDKLQDHYYKNKDDSVKMEKTILEFISIDDLKLELSKNCEFFCKDIEFDGGLVVKKLFNKVEDLDSVTENLLTAIRKNIEKIRNVLVHLREQRENKVILPTPDNDVKLTPYLFLIKRMAEKIALQFE
;
A
#
# COMPACT_ATOMS: atom_id res chain seq x y z
N MET A 1 -25.19 -32.58 -18.26
CA MET A 1 -25.18 -31.10 -18.21
C MET A 1 -23.90 -30.67 -17.53
N GLU A 2 -23.01 -30.01 -18.27
CA GLU A 2 -21.76 -29.49 -17.72
C GLU A 2 -22.05 -28.07 -17.22
N TYR A 3 -22.48 -27.94 -15.96
CA TYR A 3 -22.79 -26.64 -15.35
C TYR A 3 -21.57 -25.71 -15.45
N LEU A 4 -21.79 -24.46 -15.87
CA LEU A 4 -20.79 -23.40 -15.90
C LEU A 4 -19.53 -23.70 -16.74
N LYS A 5 -19.64 -24.53 -17.78
CA LYS A 5 -18.48 -24.87 -18.65
C LYS A 5 -17.80 -23.61 -19.21
N LYS A 6 -18.57 -22.74 -19.87
CA LYS A 6 -18.05 -21.51 -20.47
C LYS A 6 -17.54 -20.52 -19.43
N PHE A 7 -18.19 -20.46 -18.27
CA PHE A 7 -17.69 -19.67 -17.15
C PHE A 7 -16.29 -20.12 -16.72
N LYS A 8 -16.03 -21.43 -16.62
CA LYS A 8 -14.69 -21.96 -16.31
C LYS A 8 -13.66 -21.61 -17.37
N GLU A 9 -14.04 -21.69 -18.65
CA GLU A 9 -13.17 -21.31 -19.78
C GLU A 9 -12.78 -19.82 -19.72
N ASN A 10 -13.74 -18.96 -19.38
CA ASN A 10 -13.52 -17.51 -19.27
C ASN A 10 -12.81 -17.07 -17.98
N ASN A 11 -12.84 -17.90 -16.93
CA ASN A 11 -12.33 -17.59 -15.59
C ASN A 11 -11.42 -18.71 -15.06
N PRO A 12 -10.25 -18.94 -15.66
CA PRO A 12 -9.40 -20.10 -15.37
C PRO A 12 -8.83 -20.14 -13.93
N TYR A 13 -8.78 -19.00 -13.24
CA TYR A 13 -8.37 -18.90 -11.83
C TYR A 13 -9.48 -19.34 -10.86
N SER A 14 -10.75 -19.27 -11.27
CA SER A 14 -11.89 -19.66 -10.44
C SER A 14 -12.04 -21.17 -10.42
N LYS A 15 -12.11 -21.78 -9.23
CA LYS A 15 -12.34 -23.21 -9.06
C LYS A 15 -13.82 -23.49 -8.82
N VAL A 16 -14.47 -24.18 -9.76
CA VAL A 16 -15.90 -24.53 -9.67
C VAL A 16 -16.06 -25.99 -9.24
N GLU A 17 -16.59 -26.19 -8.05
CA GLU A 17 -16.89 -27.48 -7.42
C GLU A 17 -18.41 -27.72 -7.39
N ILE A 18 -18.83 -28.94 -7.75
CA ILE A 18 -20.25 -29.33 -7.75
C ILE A 18 -20.49 -30.21 -6.53
N GLU A 19 -21.21 -29.68 -5.54
CA GLU A 19 -21.58 -30.42 -4.31
C GLU A 19 -22.94 -31.10 -4.48
N THR A 20 -23.53 -31.71 -3.45
CA THR A 20 -24.82 -32.42 -3.60
C THR A 20 -25.95 -31.45 -3.98
N LYS A 21 -26.10 -30.33 -3.27
CA LYS A 21 -27.16 -29.33 -3.47
C LYS A 21 -26.68 -28.00 -4.08
N HIS A 22 -25.40 -27.69 -3.91
CA HIS A 22 -24.86 -26.39 -4.30
C HIS A 22 -23.78 -26.51 -5.38
N ILE A 23 -23.51 -25.39 -6.01
CA ILE A 23 -22.33 -25.14 -6.84
C ILE A 23 -21.48 -24.11 -6.11
N LYS A 24 -20.22 -24.46 -5.86
CA LYS A 24 -19.26 -23.62 -5.15
C LYS A 24 -18.23 -23.08 -6.12
N ILE A 25 -18.09 -21.75 -6.18
CA ILE A 25 -16.99 -21.08 -6.87
C ILE A 25 -16.01 -20.59 -5.81
N SER A 26 -14.81 -21.16 -5.80
CA SER A 26 -13.68 -20.69 -5.00
C SER A 26 -12.78 -19.81 -5.84
N LYS A 27 -12.11 -18.83 -5.22
CA LYS A 27 -11.25 -17.85 -5.90
C LYS A 27 -11.94 -17.03 -7.00
N PRO A 28 -13.19 -16.54 -6.81
CA PRO A 28 -13.79 -15.64 -7.79
C PRO A 28 -12.94 -14.37 -7.91
N TRP A 29 -12.73 -13.87 -9.14
CA TRP A 29 -11.77 -12.79 -9.43
C TRP A 29 -10.31 -13.05 -8.93
N ASP A 30 -9.92 -14.32 -8.77
CA ASP A 30 -8.64 -14.75 -8.16
C ASP A 30 -8.46 -14.35 -6.70
N ASP A 31 -9.56 -14.06 -5.99
CA ASP A 31 -9.56 -13.67 -4.58
C ASP A 31 -9.99 -14.84 -3.68
N ASP A 32 -9.08 -15.30 -2.81
CA ASP A 32 -9.30 -16.48 -1.96
C ASP A 32 -9.89 -16.19 -0.58
N THR A 33 -10.31 -14.94 -0.34
CA THR A 33 -10.88 -14.49 0.94
C THR A 33 -12.38 -14.74 1.07
N PHE A 34 -13.03 -15.10 -0.03
CA PHE A 34 -14.46 -15.42 -0.09
C PHE A 34 -14.76 -16.49 -1.14
N ILE A 35 -15.99 -17.01 -1.09
CA ILE A 35 -16.54 -17.97 -2.06
C ILE A 35 -17.91 -17.50 -2.53
N ILE A 36 -18.35 -18.04 -3.67
CA ILE A 36 -19.74 -17.93 -4.12
C ILE A 36 -20.40 -19.31 -4.04
N LEU A 37 -21.48 -19.42 -3.27
CA LEU A 37 -22.28 -20.64 -3.12
C LEU A 37 -23.66 -20.43 -3.73
N MET A 38 -23.99 -21.19 -4.78
CA MET A 38 -25.27 -21.08 -5.50
C MET A 38 -26.05 -22.38 -5.41
N ASP A 39 -27.38 -22.31 -5.41
CA ASP A 39 -28.22 -23.50 -5.51
C ASP A 39 -28.22 -24.04 -6.95
N LYS A 40 -28.17 -25.37 -7.10
CA LYS A 40 -28.24 -26.02 -8.42
C LYS A 40 -29.55 -25.80 -9.17
N SER A 41 -30.61 -25.46 -8.45
CA SER A 41 -31.94 -25.23 -9.02
C SER A 41 -32.08 -23.85 -9.69
N GLU A 42 -31.15 -22.93 -9.46
CA GLU A 42 -31.18 -21.60 -10.06
C GLU A 42 -30.76 -21.62 -11.55
N ASP A 43 -31.32 -20.70 -12.33
CA ASP A 43 -30.87 -20.46 -13.70
C ASP A 43 -29.55 -19.68 -13.70
N LEU A 44 -28.46 -20.38 -14.00
CA LEU A 44 -27.11 -19.82 -14.04
C LEU A 44 -26.67 -19.38 -15.44
N SER A 45 -27.57 -19.34 -16.42
CA SER A 45 -27.24 -18.99 -17.82
C SER A 45 -26.63 -17.60 -17.98
N ALA A 46 -26.92 -16.67 -17.06
CA ALA A 46 -26.33 -15.34 -17.04
C ALA A 46 -24.81 -15.34 -16.81
N LEU A 47 -24.24 -16.42 -16.25
CA LEU A 47 -22.80 -16.56 -16.00
C LEU A 47 -22.02 -17.13 -17.20
N ASP A 48 -22.68 -17.63 -18.23
CA ASP A 48 -21.98 -18.35 -19.31
C ASP A 48 -21.05 -17.46 -20.14
N ASN A 49 -21.31 -16.16 -20.24
CA ASN A 49 -20.58 -15.24 -21.12
C ASN A 49 -19.94 -14.08 -20.36
N VAL A 50 -19.54 -14.33 -19.10
CA VAL A 50 -18.89 -13.32 -18.26
C VAL A 50 -17.47 -13.69 -17.88
N LYS A 51 -16.62 -12.67 -17.72
CA LYS A 51 -15.29 -12.74 -17.12
C LYS A 51 -15.22 -11.83 -15.90
N LEU A 52 -14.77 -12.39 -14.78
CA LEU A 52 -14.56 -11.73 -13.50
C LEU A 52 -13.17 -11.12 -13.47
N VAL A 53 -12.98 -9.91 -13.99
CA VAL A 53 -11.64 -9.35 -14.25
C VAL A 53 -10.83 -9.22 -12.94
N ASP A 54 -9.85 -10.10 -12.75
CA ASP A 54 -9.06 -10.31 -11.52
C ASP A 54 -8.58 -9.01 -10.84
N TYR A 55 -8.09 -8.04 -11.62
CA TYR A 55 -7.58 -6.76 -11.10
C TYR A 55 -8.61 -5.62 -11.06
N LEU A 56 -9.88 -5.86 -11.38
CA LEU A 56 -10.95 -4.85 -11.36
C LEU A 56 -12.12 -5.30 -10.50
N VAL A 57 -12.79 -4.35 -9.85
CA VAL A 57 -14.12 -4.57 -9.23
C VAL A 57 -15.19 -4.57 -10.33
N ALA A 58 -15.09 -5.53 -11.26
CA ALA A 58 -15.87 -5.52 -12.49
C ALA A 58 -16.15 -6.89 -13.11
N ILE A 59 -17.24 -6.97 -13.87
CA ILE A 59 -17.65 -8.11 -14.69
C ILE A 59 -17.59 -7.68 -16.16
N TYR A 60 -16.83 -8.40 -16.98
CA TYR A 60 -16.83 -8.21 -18.42
C TYR A 60 -17.87 -9.13 -19.07
N HIS A 61 -18.84 -8.53 -19.76
CA HIS A 61 -19.92 -9.21 -20.46
C HIS A 61 -19.57 -9.35 -21.94
N TYR A 62 -19.12 -10.54 -22.35
CA TYR A 62 -18.62 -10.78 -23.71
C TYR A 62 -19.70 -10.58 -24.78
N LYS A 63 -20.93 -11.02 -24.50
CA LYS A 63 -22.04 -10.98 -25.47
C LYS A 63 -22.48 -9.54 -25.75
N GLU A 64 -22.61 -8.74 -24.70
CA GLU A 64 -23.05 -7.35 -24.75
C GLU A 64 -21.91 -6.37 -25.05
N LYS A 65 -20.64 -6.83 -25.04
CA LYS A 65 -19.44 -5.99 -25.17
C LYS A 65 -19.47 -4.81 -24.22
N LYS A 66 -19.69 -5.09 -22.94
CA LYS A 66 -19.70 -4.08 -21.87
C LYS A 66 -18.94 -4.56 -20.64
N ILE A 67 -18.29 -3.63 -19.97
CA ILE A 67 -17.71 -3.84 -18.65
C ILE A 67 -18.67 -3.23 -17.64
N GLU A 68 -19.08 -4.03 -16.67
CA GLU A 68 -19.89 -3.64 -15.53
C GLU A 68 -19.00 -3.47 -14.32
N PHE A 69 -18.85 -2.25 -13.82
CA PHE A 69 -18.18 -1.94 -12.57
C PHE A 69 -19.21 -1.98 -11.44
N ILE A 70 -18.92 -2.80 -10.43
CA ILE A 70 -19.78 -2.96 -9.25
C ILE A 70 -19.76 -1.63 -8.51
N PHE A 71 -20.94 -1.09 -8.23
CA PHE A 71 -21.09 0.21 -7.59
C PHE A 71 -21.77 0.06 -6.23
N ALA A 72 -23.10 0.17 -6.15
CA ALA A 72 -23.81 0.02 -4.88
C ALA A 72 -25.34 -0.07 -5.10
N PRO A 73 -26.07 -0.69 -4.16
CA PRO A 73 -27.48 -0.42 -3.97
C PRO A 73 -27.68 0.98 -3.37
N ILE A 74 -28.34 1.87 -4.11
CA ILE A 74 -28.57 3.27 -3.71
C ILE A 74 -29.96 3.76 -4.10
N GLU A 75 -30.38 4.87 -3.50
CA GLU A 75 -31.65 5.55 -3.82
C GLU A 75 -31.72 5.97 -5.30
N THR A 76 -32.86 5.72 -5.91
CA THR A 76 -33.07 5.91 -7.36
C THR A 76 -33.04 7.37 -7.82
N ASP A 77 -33.22 8.34 -6.92
CA ASP A 77 -33.27 9.76 -7.26
C ASP A 77 -31.89 10.44 -7.32
N THR A 78 -30.84 9.71 -6.92
CA THR A 78 -29.48 10.23 -6.78
C THR A 78 -28.98 10.81 -8.10
N GLY A 79 -28.54 12.08 -8.08
CA GLY A 79 -28.13 12.81 -9.28
C GLY A 79 -27.05 12.12 -10.12
N ILE A 80 -26.21 11.30 -9.48
CA ILE A 80 -25.17 10.52 -10.14
C ILE A 80 -25.70 9.52 -11.16
N LEU A 81 -26.86 8.91 -10.90
CA LEU A 81 -27.47 7.88 -11.76
C LEU A 81 -27.91 8.44 -13.11
N LYS A 82 -28.10 9.75 -13.21
CA LYS A 82 -28.44 10.45 -14.47
C LYS A 82 -27.23 10.63 -15.38
N ARG A 83 -26.00 10.32 -14.92
CA ARG A 83 -24.77 10.52 -15.66
C ARG A 83 -24.66 9.51 -16.81
N LYS A 84 -24.63 10.05 -18.03
CA LYS A 84 -24.35 9.32 -19.26
C LYS A 84 -23.50 10.19 -20.18
N PHE A 85 -22.43 9.63 -20.71
CA PHE A 85 -21.48 10.37 -21.55
C PHE A 85 -20.69 9.45 -22.48
N ASP A 86 -20.13 10.04 -23.53
CA ASP A 86 -19.25 9.36 -24.47
C ASP A 86 -17.78 9.62 -24.11
N TYR A 87 -17.03 8.56 -23.89
CA TYR A 87 -15.58 8.60 -23.70
C TYR A 87 -14.87 8.24 -25.00
N ASN A 88 -14.22 9.24 -25.61
CA ASN A 88 -13.47 9.07 -26.85
C ASN A 88 -12.00 8.75 -26.53
N PHE A 89 -11.56 7.54 -26.85
CA PHE A 89 -10.21 7.06 -26.55
C PHE A 89 -9.60 6.41 -27.79
N GLN A 90 -8.42 6.89 -28.21
CA GLN A 90 -7.68 6.36 -29.36
C GLN A 90 -8.51 6.20 -30.65
N GLY A 91 -9.42 7.15 -30.90
CA GLY A 91 -10.29 7.14 -32.10
C GLY A 91 -11.50 6.21 -32.00
N LYS A 92 -11.75 5.56 -30.86
CA LYS A 92 -12.97 4.79 -30.58
C LYS A 92 -13.82 5.50 -29.54
N THR A 93 -15.14 5.33 -29.64
CA THR A 93 -16.11 5.90 -28.71
C THR A 93 -16.66 4.81 -27.79
N TYR A 94 -16.64 5.07 -26.50
CA TYR A 94 -17.16 4.19 -25.45
C TYR A 94 -18.30 4.90 -24.72
N ASN A 95 -19.45 4.25 -24.57
CA ASN A 95 -20.58 4.83 -23.85
C ASN A 95 -20.47 4.49 -22.37
N CYS A 96 -20.43 5.52 -21.53
CA CYS A 96 -20.32 5.43 -20.08
C CYS A 96 -21.64 5.83 -19.43
N TYR A 97 -22.18 5.03 -18.51
CA TYR A 97 -23.47 5.30 -17.87
C TYR A 97 -23.69 4.47 -16.60
N PHE A 98 -24.57 4.93 -15.73
CA PHE A 98 -25.11 4.11 -14.64
C PHE A 98 -26.41 3.43 -15.09
N ASP A 99 -26.60 2.17 -14.71
CA ASP A 99 -27.82 1.40 -14.96
C ASP A 99 -27.96 0.28 -13.93
N LYS A 100 -29.10 -0.42 -13.92
CA LYS A 100 -29.35 -1.55 -13.04
C LYS A 100 -28.27 -2.62 -13.18
N SER A 101 -27.91 -3.21 -12.06
CA SER A 101 -26.94 -4.28 -11.97
C SER A 101 -27.38 -5.50 -12.77
N SER A 102 -26.44 -6.22 -13.36
CA SER A 102 -26.75 -7.36 -14.21
C SER A 102 -27.25 -8.55 -13.40
N LYS A 103 -27.98 -9.46 -14.08
CA LYS A 103 -28.37 -10.73 -13.46
C LYS A 103 -27.17 -11.58 -13.03
N ALA A 104 -26.04 -11.46 -13.73
CA ALA A 104 -24.80 -12.13 -13.35
C ALA A 104 -24.29 -11.61 -12.00
N LEU A 105 -24.27 -10.29 -11.79
CA LEU A 105 -23.89 -9.70 -10.50
C LEU A 105 -24.86 -10.09 -9.39
N GLU A 106 -26.17 -10.12 -9.67
CA GLU A 106 -27.18 -10.58 -8.71
C GLU A 106 -26.90 -12.01 -8.21
N ILE A 107 -26.66 -12.95 -9.14
CA ILE A 107 -26.36 -14.36 -8.81
C ILE A 107 -25.08 -14.45 -7.97
N LEU A 108 -24.02 -13.75 -8.39
CA LEU A 108 -22.74 -13.76 -7.67
C LEU A 108 -22.86 -13.16 -6.28
N ALA A 109 -23.57 -12.05 -6.13
CA ALA A 109 -23.74 -11.37 -4.85
C ALA A 109 -24.64 -12.15 -3.89
N LYS A 110 -25.72 -12.79 -4.36
CA LYS A 110 -26.57 -13.66 -3.52
C LYS A 110 -25.79 -14.81 -2.90
N GLY A 111 -24.91 -15.42 -3.67
CA GLY A 111 -24.09 -16.54 -3.21
C GLY A 111 -22.86 -16.13 -2.40
N PHE A 112 -22.58 -14.85 -2.20
CA PHE A 112 -21.37 -14.36 -1.54
C PHE A 112 -21.27 -14.86 -0.09
N GLN A 113 -20.13 -15.49 0.25
CA GLN A 113 -19.79 -15.89 1.62
C GLN A 113 -18.32 -15.62 1.93
N GLN A 114 -18.09 -14.87 3.01
CA GLN A 114 -16.75 -14.59 3.51
C GLN A 114 -16.14 -15.82 4.19
N THR A 115 -14.89 -16.16 3.86
CA THR A 115 -14.17 -17.31 4.45
C THR A 115 -12.91 -16.92 5.20
N LYS A 116 -12.34 -15.75 4.91
CA LYS A 116 -11.16 -15.19 5.60
C LYS A 116 -11.38 -13.72 5.95
N THR A 117 -10.51 -13.17 6.80
CA THR A 117 -10.47 -11.74 7.16
C THR A 117 -10.31 -10.85 5.93
N SER A 118 -10.83 -9.62 5.99
CA SER A 118 -10.82 -8.66 4.88
C SER A 118 -9.42 -8.30 4.45
N THR A 119 -9.16 -8.37 3.16
CA THR A 119 -7.94 -7.88 2.52
C THR A 119 -8.18 -6.50 1.89
N LYS A 120 -7.14 -5.95 1.24
CA LYS A 120 -7.18 -4.65 0.54
C LYS A 120 -8.23 -4.56 -0.58
N THR A 121 -8.86 -5.67 -0.99
CA THR A 121 -9.91 -5.69 -2.03
C THR A 121 -11.32 -5.45 -1.49
N ASN A 122 -11.50 -5.39 -0.16
CA ASN A 122 -12.78 -5.14 0.53
C ASN A 122 -13.97 -5.90 -0.08
N TYR A 123 -13.75 -7.15 -0.51
CA TYR A 123 -14.74 -8.03 -1.13
C TYR A 123 -15.47 -7.46 -2.35
N ARG A 124 -14.88 -6.46 -3.04
CA ARG A 124 -15.42 -5.88 -4.28
C ARG A 124 -16.86 -5.35 -4.12
N GLU A 125 -17.18 -4.81 -2.94
CA GLU A 125 -18.51 -4.30 -2.57
C GLU A 125 -19.64 -5.35 -2.55
N LEU A 126 -19.32 -6.64 -2.72
CA LEU A 126 -20.32 -7.72 -2.78
C LEU A 126 -21.12 -7.88 -1.49
N ARG A 127 -20.56 -7.45 -0.34
CA ARG A 127 -21.26 -7.51 0.94
C ARG A 127 -22.55 -6.69 0.94
N MET A 128 -22.49 -5.44 0.47
CA MET A 128 -23.68 -4.58 0.41
C MET A 128 -24.74 -5.15 -0.53
N TYR A 129 -24.31 -5.72 -1.66
CA TYR A 129 -25.21 -6.39 -2.59
C TYR A 129 -25.80 -7.68 -2.01
N ASN A 130 -25.03 -8.45 -1.24
CA ASN A 130 -25.52 -9.64 -0.56
C ASN A 130 -26.63 -9.26 0.42
N ASP A 131 -26.38 -8.26 1.29
CA ASP A 131 -27.38 -7.75 2.23
C ASP A 131 -28.65 -7.26 1.50
N PHE A 132 -28.48 -6.55 0.37
CA PHE A 132 -29.59 -6.07 -0.45
C PHE A 132 -30.40 -7.18 -1.15
N TYR A 133 -29.75 -8.25 -1.62
CA TYR A 133 -30.44 -9.33 -2.34
C TYR A 133 -30.98 -10.43 -1.43
N THR A 134 -30.60 -10.43 -0.16
CA THR A 134 -31.06 -11.38 0.87
C THR A 134 -31.93 -10.70 1.92
N LEU A 135 -32.54 -9.55 1.60
CA LEU A 135 -33.29 -8.70 2.54
C LEU A 135 -34.25 -9.46 3.45
N ASP A 136 -34.93 -10.48 2.95
CA ASP A 136 -35.87 -11.29 3.75
C ASP A 136 -35.22 -11.95 4.98
N GLU A 137 -33.94 -12.31 4.86
CA GLU A 137 -33.11 -12.94 5.90
C GLU A 137 -32.41 -11.91 6.80
N GLN A 138 -32.44 -10.63 6.42
CA GLN A 138 -31.73 -9.56 7.12
C GLN A 138 -32.54 -8.97 8.29
N PRO A 139 -31.85 -8.36 9.28
CA PRO A 139 -32.50 -7.61 10.36
C PRO A 139 -33.32 -6.41 9.85
N GLU A 140 -34.32 -5.98 10.63
CA GLU A 140 -35.24 -4.90 10.24
C GLU A 140 -34.54 -3.57 9.92
N PHE A 141 -33.41 -3.26 10.60
CA PHE A 141 -32.67 -2.03 10.32
C PHE A 141 -32.02 -2.02 8.92
N ILE A 142 -31.62 -3.19 8.40
CA ILE A 142 -31.10 -3.33 7.03
C ILE A 142 -32.25 -3.21 6.02
N LYS A 143 -33.42 -3.78 6.34
CA LYS A 143 -34.62 -3.66 5.50
C LYS A 143 -35.04 -2.20 5.33
N GLU A 144 -35.07 -1.44 6.42
CA GLU A 144 -35.39 -0.01 6.34
C GLU A 144 -34.31 0.79 5.61
N PHE A 145 -33.02 0.44 5.77
CA PHE A 145 -31.91 1.09 5.06
C PHE A 145 -32.01 0.97 3.53
N TYR A 146 -32.54 -0.14 3.00
CA TYR A 146 -32.62 -0.39 1.56
C TYR A 146 -34.01 -0.21 0.93
N LYS A 147 -34.98 0.31 1.67
CA LYS A 147 -36.40 0.38 1.29
C LYS A 147 -36.69 1.08 -0.04
N ASP A 148 -35.91 2.10 -0.39
CA ASP A 148 -36.03 2.89 -1.63
C ASP A 148 -34.79 2.76 -2.54
N CYS A 149 -33.96 1.75 -2.27
CA CYS A 149 -32.73 1.50 -3.00
C CYS A 149 -32.94 0.51 -4.15
N GLU A 150 -32.20 0.71 -5.24
CA GLU A 150 -32.02 -0.30 -6.27
C GLU A 150 -30.52 -0.55 -6.51
N ALA A 151 -30.18 -1.76 -6.94
CA ALA A 151 -28.81 -2.14 -7.25
C ALA A 151 -28.35 -1.54 -8.59
N PHE A 152 -27.44 -0.57 -8.56
CA PHE A 152 -26.87 0.07 -9.76
C PHE A 152 -25.41 -0.30 -9.95
N SER A 153 -24.99 -0.39 -11.21
CA SER A 153 -23.60 -0.56 -11.64
C SER A 153 -23.23 0.56 -12.61
N PHE A 154 -21.93 0.86 -12.71
CA PHE A 154 -21.41 1.73 -13.77
C PHE A 154 -20.98 0.89 -14.96
N TYR A 155 -21.43 1.24 -16.15
CA TYR A 155 -21.14 0.51 -17.38
C TYR A 155 -20.27 1.30 -18.33
N ILE A 156 -19.39 0.58 -19.02
CA ILE A 156 -18.70 1.06 -20.21
C ILE A 156 -19.03 0.09 -21.34
N SER A 157 -19.63 0.56 -22.43
CA SER A 157 -19.89 -0.26 -23.63
C SER A 157 -19.16 0.28 -24.85
N GLY A 158 -18.60 -0.63 -25.66
CA GLY A 158 -17.85 -0.25 -26.85
C GLY A 158 -17.00 -1.39 -27.40
N ASP A 159 -16.07 -1.04 -28.28
CA ASP A 159 -15.14 -1.99 -28.86
C ASP A 159 -13.83 -2.07 -28.05
N PHE A 160 -13.70 -3.14 -27.26
CA PHE A 160 -12.54 -3.39 -26.39
C PHE A 160 -11.39 -4.14 -27.06
N THR A 161 -11.51 -4.53 -28.34
CA THR A 161 -10.51 -5.37 -29.03
C THR A 161 -9.07 -4.87 -28.94
N SER A 162 -8.87 -3.54 -28.90
CA SER A 162 -7.53 -2.93 -28.80
C SER A 162 -6.96 -2.86 -27.38
N ILE A 163 -7.77 -3.10 -26.35
CA ILE A 163 -7.41 -2.93 -24.92
C ILE A 163 -7.80 -4.13 -24.04
N GLU A 164 -8.28 -5.22 -24.64
CA GLU A 164 -8.84 -6.39 -23.93
C GLU A 164 -7.86 -7.07 -22.96
N ASN A 165 -6.56 -6.96 -23.21
CA ASN A 165 -5.51 -7.55 -22.36
C ASN A 165 -5.20 -6.71 -21.11
N ASP A 166 -5.37 -5.39 -21.20
CA ASP A 166 -5.04 -4.47 -20.12
C ASP A 166 -5.85 -3.17 -20.20
N PHE A 167 -6.83 -3.03 -19.31
CA PHE A 167 -7.64 -1.83 -19.19
C PHE A 167 -6.97 -0.73 -18.35
N THR A 168 -5.79 -0.96 -17.78
CA THR A 168 -5.20 -0.10 -16.74
C THR A 168 -5.05 1.35 -17.18
N TYR A 169 -4.40 1.61 -18.32
CA TYR A 169 -4.20 2.98 -18.81
C TYR A 169 -5.53 3.65 -19.19
N PHE A 170 -6.40 2.91 -19.88
CA PHE A 170 -7.73 3.36 -20.30
C PHE A 170 -8.58 3.84 -19.12
N LEU A 171 -8.65 3.03 -18.05
CA LEU A 171 -9.45 3.33 -16.86
C LEU A 171 -8.81 4.38 -15.95
N ARG A 172 -7.48 4.41 -15.82
CA ARG A 172 -6.78 5.48 -15.09
C ARG A 172 -7.03 6.85 -15.74
N LEU A 173 -7.01 6.91 -17.07
CA LEU A 173 -7.30 8.13 -17.81
C LEU A 173 -8.78 8.53 -17.68
N LEU A 174 -9.70 7.56 -17.73
CA LEU A 174 -11.12 7.81 -17.50
C LEU A 174 -11.38 8.37 -16.09
N ASN A 175 -10.82 7.74 -15.05
CA ASN A 175 -10.92 8.22 -13.68
C ASN A 175 -10.40 9.66 -13.55
N PHE A 176 -9.26 9.97 -14.16
CA PHE A 176 -8.70 11.33 -14.15
C PHE A 176 -9.69 12.34 -14.71
N TYR A 177 -10.31 12.06 -15.87
CA TYR A 177 -11.26 12.98 -16.47
C TYR A 177 -12.58 13.07 -15.69
N MET A 178 -13.07 11.94 -15.17
CA MET A 178 -14.27 11.94 -14.33
C MET A 178 -14.06 12.82 -13.09
N GLU A 179 -12.92 12.67 -12.41
CA GLU A 179 -12.54 13.48 -11.25
C GLU A 179 -12.25 14.94 -11.59
N TYR A 180 -11.72 15.22 -12.79
CA TYR A 180 -11.48 16.58 -13.27
C TYR A 180 -12.77 17.39 -13.39
N PHE A 181 -13.84 16.78 -13.90
CA PHE A 181 -15.14 17.45 -14.05
C PHE A 181 -15.98 17.40 -12.78
N ASP A 182 -15.85 16.36 -11.96
CA ASP A 182 -16.57 16.20 -10.72
C ASP A 182 -15.68 15.53 -9.66
N ARG A 183 -15.30 16.31 -8.64
CA ARG A 183 -14.44 15.86 -7.53
C ARG A 183 -15.08 14.77 -6.68
N GLU A 184 -16.41 14.67 -6.71
CA GLU A 184 -17.18 13.65 -5.98
C GLU A 184 -17.50 12.44 -6.87
N SER A 185 -17.02 12.41 -8.11
CA SER A 185 -17.23 11.27 -8.99
C SER A 185 -16.61 10.00 -8.38
N PRO A 186 -17.37 8.90 -8.28
CA PRO A 186 -16.81 7.60 -7.92
C PRO A 186 -15.67 7.23 -8.84
N LYS A 187 -14.65 6.60 -8.25
CA LYS A 187 -13.47 6.14 -8.98
C LYS A 187 -13.61 4.65 -9.23
N ILE A 188 -13.30 4.26 -10.47
CA ILE A 188 -13.11 2.85 -10.79
C ILE A 188 -11.91 2.33 -10.00
N ILE A 189 -12.10 1.27 -9.24
CA ILE A 189 -11.06 0.66 -8.42
C ILE A 189 -10.25 -0.32 -9.28
N LEU A 190 -8.94 -0.08 -9.39
CA LEU A 190 -7.98 -0.98 -10.00
C LEU A 190 -7.13 -1.61 -8.90
N HIS A 191 -7.35 -2.90 -8.65
CA HIS A 191 -6.47 -3.67 -7.78
C HIS A 191 -5.14 -3.94 -8.48
N ARG A 192 -4.09 -4.19 -7.69
CA ARG A 192 -2.83 -4.67 -8.23
C ARG A 192 -3.07 -6.08 -8.77
N LYS A 193 -2.69 -6.34 -10.02
CA LYS A 193 -2.53 -7.73 -10.49
C LYS A 193 -1.52 -8.37 -9.55
N GLU A 194 -1.92 -9.40 -8.80
CA GLU A 194 -1.01 -10.19 -7.97
C GLU A 194 -0.13 -11.05 -8.88
N THR A 195 0.69 -10.43 -9.73
CA THR A 195 1.67 -11.15 -10.56
C THR A 195 2.80 -11.73 -9.72
N LEU A 196 2.97 -11.23 -8.49
CA LEU A 196 3.93 -11.71 -7.51
C LEU A 196 3.18 -11.89 -6.19
N LYS A 197 2.76 -13.11 -5.89
CA LYS A 197 2.41 -13.51 -4.53
C LYS A 197 3.72 -13.67 -3.76
N ASP A 198 4.34 -12.54 -3.42
CA ASP A 198 5.56 -12.57 -2.65
C ASP A 198 5.19 -12.60 -1.17
N GLU A 199 5.38 -13.78 -0.58
CA GLU A 199 5.28 -14.07 0.85
C GLU A 199 6.40 -13.34 1.60
N PHE A 200 6.37 -12.00 1.66
CA PHE A 200 7.25 -11.28 2.57
C PHE A 200 6.86 -11.62 4.00
N ILE A 201 7.86 -11.98 4.80
CA ILE A 201 7.64 -12.18 6.22
C ILE A 201 7.74 -10.81 6.88
N ILE A 202 6.62 -10.34 7.42
CA ILE A 202 6.55 -9.08 8.16
C ILE A 202 7.39 -9.24 9.44
N PRO A 203 8.48 -8.48 9.61
CA PRO A 203 9.30 -8.56 10.82
C PRO A 203 8.50 -8.04 12.03
N CYS A 204 8.37 -8.87 13.07
CA CYS A 204 7.62 -8.55 14.28
C CYS A 204 8.44 -8.96 15.52
N LEU A 205 8.59 -8.03 16.47
CA LEU A 205 9.39 -8.25 17.69
C LEU A 205 8.75 -9.25 18.66
N SER A 206 7.48 -9.61 18.45
CA SER A 206 6.75 -10.58 19.26
C SER A 206 6.36 -11.84 18.47
N ASP A 207 7.02 -12.10 17.33
CA ASP A 207 6.88 -13.36 16.61
C ASP A 207 7.86 -14.42 17.15
N ASP A 208 7.65 -15.69 16.80
CA ASP A 208 8.54 -16.83 17.15
C ASP A 208 8.72 -17.14 18.66
N GLY A 209 7.65 -16.98 19.45
CA GLY A 209 7.59 -17.48 20.83
C GLY A 209 7.88 -16.44 21.92
N ASP A 210 8.18 -15.21 21.54
CA ASP A 210 8.26 -14.08 22.46
C ASP A 210 6.84 -13.58 22.82
N GLU A 211 6.51 -13.56 24.13
CA GLU A 211 5.25 -12.99 24.59
C GLU A 211 5.26 -11.47 24.40
N PHE A 212 4.14 -10.91 23.93
CA PHE A 212 3.90 -9.48 23.98
C PHE A 212 4.13 -8.94 25.41
N PRO A 213 4.83 -7.81 25.60
CA PRO A 213 5.20 -7.34 26.92
C PRO A 213 3.97 -7.08 27.81
N LYS A 214 4.00 -7.61 29.03
CA LYS A 214 2.91 -7.44 30.02
C LYS A 214 2.81 -6.01 30.57
N SER A 215 3.88 -5.23 30.44
CA SER A 215 3.96 -3.83 30.85
C SER A 215 4.89 -3.06 29.92
N ILE A 216 4.50 -1.84 29.55
CA ILE A 216 5.29 -0.93 28.72
C ILE A 216 5.68 0.30 29.55
N ASN A 217 6.97 0.57 29.64
CA ASN A 217 7.49 1.81 30.21
C ASN A 217 7.62 2.85 29.09
N ALA A 218 6.61 3.70 28.96
CA ALA A 218 6.63 4.77 27.96
C ALA A 218 7.53 5.93 28.42
N HIS A 219 8.21 6.53 27.46
CA HIS A 219 8.86 7.85 27.59
C HIS A 219 8.25 8.80 26.56
N ASN A 220 8.49 10.10 26.73
CA ASN A 220 7.98 11.10 25.82
C ASN A 220 8.75 11.05 24.50
N ILE A 221 8.04 10.82 23.40
CA ILE A 221 8.54 11.05 22.04
C ILE A 221 8.05 12.42 21.59
N GLU A 222 8.89 13.16 20.87
CA GLU A 222 8.51 14.45 20.32
C GLU A 222 7.27 14.32 19.41
N LEU A 223 6.28 15.21 19.61
CA LEU A 223 4.98 15.11 18.96
C LEU A 223 5.08 15.07 17.43
N THR A 224 5.93 15.91 16.82
CA THR A 224 6.15 15.94 15.37
C THR A 224 6.61 14.59 14.83
N VAL A 225 7.53 13.92 15.55
CA VAL A 225 8.05 12.60 15.17
C VAL A 225 6.94 11.56 15.29
N LEU A 226 6.19 11.59 16.39
CA LEU A 226 5.09 10.66 16.63
C LEU A 226 3.98 10.80 15.58
N GLU A 227 3.56 12.02 15.26
CA GLU A 227 2.55 12.30 14.22
C GLU A 227 3.01 11.83 12.84
N THR A 228 4.30 12.04 12.50
CA THR A 228 4.86 11.58 11.23
C THR A 228 4.85 10.05 11.14
N ILE A 229 5.21 9.35 12.22
CA ILE A 229 5.13 7.87 12.30
C ILE A 229 3.68 7.39 12.19
N ASP A 230 2.73 8.07 12.83
CA ASP A 230 1.30 7.73 12.74
C ASP A 230 0.77 7.86 11.29
N VAL A 231 1.12 8.94 10.60
CA VAL A 231 0.80 9.12 9.17
C VAL A 231 1.45 8.03 8.31
N ALA A 232 2.70 7.67 8.58
CA ALA A 232 3.39 6.58 7.88
C ALA A 232 2.65 5.24 8.06
N ASN A 233 2.16 4.92 9.26
CA ASN A 233 1.43 3.68 9.53
C ASN A 233 0.04 3.63 8.91
N LYS A 234 -0.65 4.77 8.77
CA LYS A 234 -2.01 4.85 8.21
C LYS A 234 -2.04 4.88 6.67
N THR A 235 -0.92 5.15 6.03
CA THR A 235 -0.84 5.30 4.57
C THR A 235 -0.74 3.93 3.90
N ASP A 236 -1.60 3.62 2.94
CA ASP A 236 -1.54 2.35 2.18
C ASP A 236 -0.49 2.34 1.06
N ASP A 237 -0.03 3.50 0.62
CA ASP A 237 0.98 3.66 -0.42
C ASP A 237 2.39 3.47 0.15
N ILE A 238 3.05 2.38 -0.25
CA ILE A 238 4.36 1.99 0.26
C ILE A 238 5.45 3.04 0.05
N ARG A 239 5.37 3.85 -1.02
CA ARG A 239 6.35 4.88 -1.34
C ARG A 239 6.19 6.05 -0.40
N LEU A 240 4.94 6.45 -0.14
CA LEU A 240 4.64 7.46 0.85
C LEU A 240 5.05 7.00 2.25
N GLN A 241 4.78 5.74 2.63
CA GLN A 241 5.29 5.19 3.89
C GLN A 241 6.82 5.34 3.97
N PHE A 242 7.54 4.94 2.91
CA PHE A 242 9.00 5.05 2.84
C PHE A 242 9.46 6.50 3.02
N ILE A 243 8.81 7.45 2.34
CA ILE A 243 9.11 8.88 2.45
C ILE A 243 8.87 9.39 3.88
N PHE A 244 7.75 9.04 4.51
CA PHE A 244 7.45 9.49 5.87
C PHE A 244 8.44 8.95 6.91
N TYR A 245 8.83 7.67 6.82
CA TYR A 245 9.89 7.14 7.69
C TYR A 245 11.24 7.82 7.44
N TYR A 246 11.56 8.15 6.18
CA TYR A 246 12.77 8.92 5.88
C TYR A 246 12.70 10.34 6.46
N GLN A 247 11.54 10.98 6.42
CA GLN A 247 11.34 12.31 7.01
C GLN A 247 11.55 12.32 8.53
N VAL A 248 11.19 11.23 9.22
CA VAL A 248 11.55 11.07 10.65
C VAL A 248 13.07 11.09 10.83
N LEU A 249 13.80 10.36 9.99
CA LEU A 249 15.27 10.37 10.05
C LEU A 249 15.84 11.77 9.74
N GLU A 250 15.30 12.48 8.75
CA GLU A 250 15.72 13.85 8.41
C GLU A 250 15.45 14.82 9.56
N TYR A 251 14.28 14.72 10.18
CA TYR A 251 13.89 15.57 11.30
C TYR A 251 14.83 15.38 12.50
N CYS A 252 15.02 14.12 12.94
CA CYS A 252 15.90 13.81 14.05
C CYS A 252 17.35 14.21 13.73
N THR A 253 17.82 13.96 12.50
CA THR A 253 19.16 14.39 12.04
C THR A 253 19.31 15.90 12.03
N TYR A 254 18.27 16.65 11.65
CA TYR A 254 18.33 18.11 11.61
C TYR A 254 18.55 18.71 13.01
N TYR A 255 17.84 18.19 14.02
CA TYR A 255 17.96 18.64 15.41
C TYR A 255 19.05 17.93 16.22
N PHE A 256 19.68 16.91 15.64
CA PHE A 256 20.76 16.17 16.29
C PHE A 256 21.97 17.06 16.62
N LEU A 257 22.45 16.91 17.85
CA LEU A 257 23.72 17.44 18.36
C LEU A 257 24.53 16.26 18.90
N ASP A 258 25.75 16.09 18.39
CA ASP A 258 26.68 15.05 18.84
C ASP A 258 26.80 15.04 20.38
N THR A 259 26.83 13.86 21.00
CA THR A 259 26.93 13.72 22.47
C THR A 259 28.15 14.46 23.06
N SER A 260 29.25 14.56 22.32
CA SER A 260 30.44 15.32 22.70
C SER A 260 30.11 16.80 22.94
N ILE A 261 29.29 17.40 22.09
CA ILE A 261 28.91 18.81 22.15
C ILE A 261 27.86 19.02 23.24
N LYS A 262 26.88 18.11 23.37
CA LYS A 262 25.95 18.12 24.52
C LYS A 262 26.73 18.12 25.85
N LYS A 263 27.78 17.30 25.98
CA LYS A 263 28.63 17.24 27.18
C LYS A 263 29.40 18.54 27.40
N GLU A 264 29.98 19.11 26.35
CA GLU A 264 30.72 20.37 26.42
C GLU A 264 29.84 21.56 26.80
N LEU A 265 28.64 21.67 26.22
CA LEU A 265 27.67 22.71 26.58
C LEU A 265 27.22 22.56 28.03
N ASN A 266 26.91 21.34 28.46
CA ASN A 266 26.58 21.06 29.87
C ASN A 266 27.72 21.43 30.83
N GLN A 267 28.97 21.21 30.45
CA GLN A 267 30.12 21.63 31.27
C GLN A 267 30.23 23.16 31.39
N ILE A 268 29.91 23.89 30.33
CA ILE A 268 29.86 25.36 30.37
C ILE A 268 28.72 25.81 31.29
N LEU A 269 27.53 25.25 31.13
CA LEU A 269 26.34 25.59 31.92
C LEU A 269 26.50 25.31 33.42
N LYS A 270 27.37 24.36 33.80
CA LYS A 270 27.68 24.01 35.19
C LYS A 270 28.78 24.88 35.84
N LYS A 271 29.35 25.86 35.13
CA LYS A 271 30.41 26.72 35.69
C LYS A 271 29.84 27.65 36.78
N PRO A 272 30.44 27.70 37.99
CA PRO A 272 29.90 28.48 39.11
C PRO A 272 29.93 29.99 38.86
N ASP A 273 30.80 30.46 37.97
CA ASP A 273 30.96 31.87 37.60
C ASP A 273 30.18 32.27 36.34
N ILE A 274 29.29 31.39 35.81
CA ILE A 274 28.58 31.62 34.53
C ILE A 274 27.81 32.93 34.47
N ASN A 275 27.18 33.34 35.58
CA ASN A 275 26.43 34.59 35.65
C ASN A 275 27.35 35.82 35.62
N SER A 276 28.54 35.71 36.22
CA SER A 276 29.52 36.81 36.29
C SER A 276 30.35 36.97 35.01
N LYS A 277 30.55 35.87 34.25
CA LYS A 277 31.27 35.85 32.99
C LYS A 277 30.38 35.47 31.80
N SER A 278 29.11 35.87 31.86
CA SER A 278 28.10 35.47 30.88
C SER A 278 28.52 35.73 29.44
N LYS A 279 29.07 36.91 29.14
CA LYS A 279 29.56 37.27 27.79
C LYS A 279 30.65 36.32 27.25
N GLU A 280 31.58 35.90 28.11
CA GLU A 280 32.68 35.00 27.73
C GLU A 280 32.15 33.60 27.40
N TYR A 281 31.27 33.08 28.27
CA TYR A 281 30.67 31.76 28.06
C TYR A 281 29.67 31.75 26.90
N THR A 282 28.90 32.81 26.68
CA THR A 282 28.06 32.95 25.49
C THR A 282 28.89 32.88 24.22
N LYS A 283 30.05 33.57 24.17
CA LYS A 283 30.96 33.49 23.03
C LYS A 283 31.48 32.06 22.83
N SER A 284 31.90 31.39 23.90
CA SER A 284 32.37 29.99 23.81
C SER A 284 31.28 29.01 23.34
N ILE A 285 30.03 29.20 23.76
CA ILE A 285 28.88 28.42 23.27
C ILE A 285 28.67 28.66 21.77
N ILE A 286 28.69 29.91 21.32
CA ILE A 286 28.53 30.27 19.90
C ILE A 286 29.66 29.64 19.07
N ASP A 287 30.91 29.76 19.50
CA ASP A 287 32.07 29.21 18.77
C ASP A 287 31.95 27.69 18.63
N LYS A 288 31.56 26.98 19.70
CA LYS A 288 31.37 25.52 19.68
C LYS A 288 30.21 25.07 18.77
N LEU A 289 29.10 25.80 18.80
CA LEU A 289 27.97 25.53 17.91
C LEU A 289 28.33 25.81 16.45
N GLN A 290 29.02 26.92 16.15
CA GLN A 290 29.49 27.23 14.80
C GLN A 290 30.44 26.15 14.27
N ASP A 291 31.40 25.70 15.09
CA ASP A 291 32.30 24.61 14.72
C ASP A 291 31.55 23.30 14.43
N HIS A 292 30.53 22.97 15.23
CA HIS A 292 29.67 21.81 14.99
C HIS A 292 28.97 21.90 13.63
N TYR A 293 28.24 22.99 13.39
CA TYR A 293 27.47 23.18 12.16
C TYR A 293 28.38 23.30 10.94
N TYR A 294 29.58 23.86 11.09
CA TYR A 294 30.55 23.93 10.00
C TYR A 294 31.12 22.55 9.62
N LYS A 295 31.41 21.70 10.61
CA LYS A 295 31.92 20.32 10.39
C LYS A 295 30.84 19.39 9.84
N ASN A 296 29.57 19.66 10.13
CA ASN A 296 28.42 18.85 9.74
C ASN A 296 27.54 19.53 8.67
N LYS A 297 28.16 20.23 7.71
CA LYS A 297 27.45 20.92 6.60
C LYS A 297 26.79 19.99 5.59
N ASP A 298 27.28 18.76 5.47
CA ASP A 298 26.72 17.78 4.55
C ASP A 298 25.65 16.96 5.28
N ASP A 299 24.40 17.15 4.88
CA ASP A 299 23.24 16.44 5.43
C ASP A 299 23.41 14.93 5.36
N SER A 300 24.10 14.44 4.32
CA SER A 300 24.37 13.01 4.12
C SER A 300 25.27 12.45 5.22
N VAL A 301 26.33 13.20 5.56
CA VAL A 301 27.28 12.85 6.63
C VAL A 301 26.64 13.00 7.99
N LYS A 302 25.81 14.02 8.19
CA LYS A 302 25.09 14.24 9.45
C LYS A 302 24.10 13.11 9.73
N MET A 303 23.39 12.66 8.71
CA MET A 303 22.48 11.51 8.77
C MET A 303 23.23 10.23 9.12
N GLU A 304 24.39 9.98 8.49
CA GLU A 304 25.22 8.82 8.79
C GLU A 304 25.65 8.81 10.26
N LYS A 305 26.13 9.94 10.79
CA LYS A 305 26.48 10.07 12.22
C LYS A 305 25.30 9.81 13.15
N THR A 306 24.13 10.39 12.84
CA THR A 306 22.92 10.23 13.64
C THR A 306 22.52 8.75 13.69
N ILE A 307 22.52 8.07 12.55
CA ILE A 307 22.21 6.64 12.48
C ILE A 307 23.22 5.81 13.28
N LEU A 308 24.51 6.06 13.12
CA LEU A 308 25.55 5.31 13.82
C LEU A 308 25.56 5.56 15.34
N GLU A 309 25.04 6.69 15.81
CA GLU A 309 24.92 6.98 17.25
C GLU A 309 23.75 6.23 17.92
N PHE A 310 22.64 6.01 17.19
CA PHE A 310 21.41 5.43 17.77
C PHE A 310 21.11 4.00 17.33
N ILE A 311 21.69 3.53 16.22
CA ILE A 311 21.36 2.24 15.61
C ILE A 311 22.60 1.35 15.56
N SER A 312 22.47 0.15 16.11
CA SER A 312 23.42 -0.94 15.91
C SER A 312 22.90 -1.90 14.83
N ILE A 313 23.77 -2.77 14.31
CA ILE A 313 23.30 -3.80 13.37
C ILE A 313 22.34 -4.79 14.04
N ASP A 314 22.51 -5.04 15.34
CA ASP A 314 21.65 -5.95 16.10
C ASP A 314 20.18 -5.47 16.10
N ASP A 315 19.96 -4.15 16.07
CA ASP A 315 18.63 -3.56 15.98
C ASP A 315 17.91 -3.85 14.65
N LEU A 316 18.64 -4.22 13.59
CA LEU A 316 18.12 -4.51 12.24
C LEU A 316 18.19 -5.99 11.85
N LYS A 317 18.75 -6.86 12.72
CA LYS A 317 18.96 -8.28 12.42
C LYS A 317 17.66 -9.02 12.09
N LEU A 318 16.57 -8.68 12.77
CA LEU A 318 15.26 -9.29 12.52
C LEU A 318 14.77 -8.98 11.10
N GLU A 319 14.81 -7.71 10.69
CA GLU A 319 14.37 -7.28 9.36
C GLU A 319 15.24 -7.90 8.25
N LEU A 320 16.55 -7.95 8.47
CA LEU A 320 17.52 -8.52 7.53
C LEU A 320 17.37 -10.04 7.40
N SER A 321 17.16 -10.76 8.50
CA SER A 321 17.05 -12.23 8.50
C SER A 321 15.75 -12.72 7.87
N LYS A 322 14.60 -12.11 8.22
CA LYS A 322 13.28 -12.49 7.71
C LYS A 322 13.15 -12.38 6.19
N ASN A 323 13.93 -11.48 5.57
CA ASN A 323 13.90 -11.24 4.12
C ASN A 323 15.31 -11.39 3.50
N CYS A 324 16.12 -12.30 4.03
CA CYS A 324 17.54 -12.40 3.69
C CYS A 324 17.84 -12.67 2.20
N GLU A 325 17.05 -13.51 1.53
CA GLU A 325 17.24 -13.83 0.11
C GLU A 325 17.20 -12.58 -0.78
N PHE A 326 16.41 -11.59 -0.36
CA PHE A 326 16.26 -10.32 -1.05
C PHE A 326 17.55 -9.48 -0.96
N PHE A 327 18.15 -9.40 0.22
CA PHE A 327 19.35 -8.59 0.47
C PHE A 327 20.64 -9.22 -0.09
N CYS A 328 20.59 -10.50 -0.47
CA CYS A 328 21.69 -11.22 -1.12
C CYS A 328 21.80 -10.95 -2.63
N LYS A 329 20.87 -10.20 -3.24
CA LYS A 329 20.80 -9.95 -4.69
C LYS A 329 20.78 -8.44 -4.98
N ASP A 330 21.34 -8.08 -6.13
CA ASP A 330 21.15 -6.71 -6.65
C ASP A 330 19.68 -6.55 -7.06
N ILE A 331 19.10 -5.39 -6.73
CA ILE A 331 17.70 -5.08 -7.03
C ILE A 331 17.67 -4.06 -8.14
N GLU A 332 17.07 -4.43 -9.26
CA GLU A 332 16.85 -3.56 -10.40
C GLU A 332 15.39 -3.14 -10.45
N PHE A 333 15.14 -1.84 -10.30
CA PHE A 333 13.80 -1.25 -10.38
C PHE A 333 13.44 -0.87 -11.81
N ASP A 334 12.15 -0.93 -12.14
CA ASP A 334 11.65 -0.37 -13.39
C ASP A 334 11.96 1.13 -13.42
N GLY A 335 12.67 1.57 -14.46
CA GLY A 335 13.23 2.92 -14.55
C GLY A 335 14.74 3.01 -14.28
N GLY A 336 15.41 1.86 -14.06
CA GLY A 336 16.86 1.70 -14.19
C GLY A 336 17.67 1.95 -12.91
N LEU A 337 17.03 2.17 -11.76
CA LEU A 337 17.73 2.22 -10.48
C LEU A 337 18.19 0.81 -10.09
N VAL A 338 19.49 0.67 -9.82
CA VAL A 338 20.07 -0.57 -9.29
C VAL A 338 20.58 -0.32 -7.89
N VAL A 339 19.99 -1.03 -6.92
CA VAL A 339 20.43 -1.06 -5.53
C VAL A 339 21.29 -2.31 -5.34
N LYS A 340 22.51 -2.13 -4.83
CA LYS A 340 23.46 -3.24 -4.66
C LYS A 340 23.07 -4.11 -3.48
N LYS A 341 23.32 -5.42 -3.61
CA LYS A 341 23.17 -6.37 -2.51
C LYS A 341 23.98 -5.94 -1.29
N LEU A 342 23.48 -6.31 -0.12
CA LEU A 342 24.08 -5.96 1.17
C LEU A 342 25.15 -6.96 1.62
N PHE A 343 24.93 -8.25 1.36
CA PHE A 343 25.83 -9.35 1.73
C PHE A 343 25.71 -10.50 0.72
N ASN A 344 26.58 -11.52 0.82
CA ASN A 344 26.56 -12.64 -0.12
C ASN A 344 25.69 -13.79 0.39
N LYS A 345 25.69 -14.04 1.70
CA LYS A 345 24.93 -15.12 2.33
C LYS A 345 24.45 -14.73 3.73
N VAL A 346 23.46 -15.45 4.24
CA VAL A 346 22.82 -15.18 5.55
C VAL A 346 23.82 -15.30 6.69
N GLU A 347 24.77 -16.24 6.60
CA GLU A 347 25.80 -16.47 7.60
C GLU A 347 26.77 -15.28 7.72
N ASP A 348 26.80 -14.39 6.72
CA ASP A 348 27.58 -13.16 6.79
C ASP A 348 26.99 -12.19 7.83
N LEU A 349 25.70 -12.32 8.21
CA LEU A 349 25.00 -11.45 9.17
C LEU A 349 25.61 -11.47 10.58
N ASP A 350 26.23 -12.59 10.98
CA ASP A 350 26.88 -12.74 12.28
C ASP A 350 28.30 -12.16 12.30
N SER A 351 28.87 -11.86 11.13
CA SER A 351 30.22 -11.30 10.96
C SER A 351 30.24 -9.80 10.63
N VAL A 352 29.08 -9.15 10.74
CA VAL A 352 28.85 -7.80 10.21
C VAL A 352 29.56 -6.70 11.00
N THR A 353 30.12 -5.75 10.25
CA THR A 353 30.76 -4.52 10.75
C THR A 353 29.89 -3.28 10.50
N GLU A 354 30.23 -2.14 11.14
CA GLU A 354 29.62 -0.81 10.90
C GLU A 354 29.48 -0.45 9.41
N ASN A 355 30.33 -1.01 8.55
CA ASN A 355 30.26 -0.83 7.09
C ASN A 355 28.91 -1.25 6.48
N LEU A 356 28.18 -2.22 7.07
CA LEU A 356 26.88 -2.63 6.57
C LEU A 356 25.80 -1.56 6.86
N LEU A 357 25.84 -0.91 8.02
CA LEU A 357 24.92 0.19 8.33
C LEU A 357 25.11 1.34 7.35
N THR A 358 26.36 1.69 7.03
CA THR A 358 26.67 2.69 6.01
C THR A 358 26.13 2.27 4.63
N ALA A 359 26.22 0.98 4.25
CA ALA A 359 25.67 0.49 2.99
C ALA A 359 24.13 0.55 2.93
N ILE A 360 23.45 0.11 4.00
CA ILE A 360 21.99 0.20 4.15
C ILE A 360 21.55 1.65 4.00
N ARG A 361 22.19 2.57 4.73
CA ARG A 361 21.92 4.00 4.71
C ARG A 361 22.06 4.60 3.31
N LYS A 362 23.15 4.28 2.60
CA LYS A 362 23.36 4.74 1.21
C LYS A 362 22.28 4.22 0.25
N ASN A 363 21.87 2.96 0.41
CA ASN A 363 20.81 2.39 -0.41
C ASN A 363 19.45 3.06 -0.12
N ILE A 364 19.12 3.30 1.16
CA ILE A 364 17.90 4.02 1.57
C ILE A 364 17.87 5.45 1.00
N GLU A 365 18.99 6.19 1.09
CA GLU A 365 19.10 7.55 0.54
C GLU A 365 18.93 7.57 -0.98
N LYS A 366 19.54 6.62 -1.70
CA LYS A 366 19.35 6.47 -3.15
C LYS A 366 17.89 6.23 -3.51
N ILE A 367 17.24 5.29 -2.82
CA ILE A 367 15.82 4.98 -3.03
C ILE A 367 15.00 6.25 -2.78
N ARG A 368 15.19 6.93 -1.65
CA ARG A 368 14.47 8.16 -1.30
C ARG A 368 14.63 9.25 -2.35
N ASN A 369 15.86 9.52 -2.79
CA ASN A 369 16.13 10.58 -3.76
C ASN A 369 15.36 10.35 -5.07
N VAL A 370 15.27 9.11 -5.52
CA VAL A 370 14.54 8.74 -6.72
C VAL A 370 13.02 8.80 -6.51
N LEU A 371 12.52 8.41 -5.34
CA LEU A 371 11.10 8.51 -5.00
C LEU A 371 10.61 9.96 -4.93
N VAL A 372 11.42 10.88 -4.39
CA VAL A 372 11.04 12.29 -4.21
C VAL A 372 11.16 13.09 -5.51
N HIS A 373 12.23 12.90 -6.27
CA HIS A 373 12.54 13.82 -7.37
C HIS A 373 11.99 13.41 -8.74
N LEU A 374 11.27 12.30 -8.86
CA LEU A 374 10.80 11.68 -10.13
C LEU A 374 11.91 11.42 -11.17
N ARG A 375 13.13 11.92 -10.96
CA ARG A 375 14.35 11.81 -11.75
C ARG A 375 15.52 12.24 -10.88
N GLU A 376 16.46 11.34 -10.63
CA GLU A 376 17.72 11.73 -9.99
C GLU A 376 18.55 12.56 -10.99
N GLN A 377 18.80 13.83 -10.67
CA GLN A 377 19.46 14.80 -11.58
C GLN A 377 20.81 14.33 -12.11
N ARG A 378 21.49 13.42 -11.40
CA ARG A 378 22.82 12.90 -11.76
C ARG A 378 22.77 11.62 -12.59
N GLU A 379 21.76 10.77 -12.42
CA GLU A 379 21.75 9.42 -13.01
C GLU A 379 20.63 9.18 -14.04
N ASN A 380 19.66 10.09 -14.21
CA ASN A 380 18.48 9.89 -15.07
C ASN A 380 17.66 8.64 -14.75
N LYS A 381 17.81 8.08 -13.54
CA LYS A 381 17.10 6.90 -13.08
C LYS A 381 15.85 7.28 -12.32
N VAL A 382 14.85 6.41 -12.42
CA VAL A 382 13.53 6.57 -11.78
C VAL A 382 13.09 5.24 -11.18
N ILE A 383 12.20 5.28 -10.19
CA ILE A 383 11.43 4.12 -9.73
C ILE A 383 10.00 4.35 -10.19
N LEU A 384 9.61 3.72 -11.29
CA LEU A 384 8.27 3.86 -11.84
C LEU A 384 7.20 3.37 -10.85
N PRO A 385 5.98 3.96 -10.84
CA PRO A 385 4.82 3.53 -10.05
C PRO A 385 4.20 2.21 -10.51
N THR A 386 5.01 1.16 -10.51
CA THR A 386 4.63 -0.21 -10.85
C THR A 386 4.46 -1.08 -9.59
N PRO A 387 3.52 -2.05 -9.61
CA PRO A 387 3.36 -3.00 -8.50
C PRO A 387 4.64 -3.80 -8.17
N ASP A 388 5.42 -4.14 -9.20
CA ASP A 388 6.70 -4.85 -9.06
C ASP A 388 7.74 -4.00 -8.29
N ASN A 389 7.82 -2.71 -8.59
CA ASN A 389 8.67 -1.81 -7.81
C ASN A 389 8.18 -1.65 -6.37
N ASP A 390 6.88 -1.65 -6.12
CA ASP A 390 6.34 -1.58 -4.76
C ASP A 390 6.72 -2.83 -3.94
N VAL A 391 6.70 -4.02 -4.57
CA VAL A 391 7.22 -5.26 -3.99
C VAL A 391 8.71 -5.11 -3.66
N LYS A 392 9.53 -4.66 -4.61
CA LYS A 392 10.97 -4.44 -4.43
C LYS A 392 11.30 -3.38 -3.36
N LEU A 393 10.39 -2.46 -3.04
CA LEU A 393 10.59 -1.49 -1.96
C LEU A 393 10.35 -2.09 -0.56
N THR A 394 9.54 -3.16 -0.46
CA THR A 394 9.03 -3.67 0.82
C THR A 394 10.11 -4.03 1.84
N PRO A 395 11.19 -4.76 1.48
CA PRO A 395 12.21 -5.11 2.48
C PRO A 395 12.97 -3.89 3.01
N TYR A 396 13.24 -2.89 2.15
CA TYR A 396 13.86 -1.64 2.57
C TYR A 396 12.90 -0.75 3.38
N LEU A 397 11.59 -0.85 3.15
CA LEU A 397 10.59 -0.20 4.00
C LEU A 397 10.68 -0.72 5.44
N PHE A 398 10.83 -2.03 5.65
CA PHE A 398 10.97 -2.57 7.00
C PHE A 398 12.24 -2.08 7.70
N LEU A 399 13.35 -1.99 6.97
CA LEU A 399 14.60 -1.43 7.51
C LEU A 399 14.45 0.03 7.94
N ILE A 400 13.95 0.90 7.04
CA ILE A 400 13.82 2.33 7.37
C ILE A 400 12.80 2.57 8.49
N LYS A 401 11.72 1.78 8.52
CA LYS A 401 10.73 1.81 9.60
C LYS A 401 11.39 1.51 10.95
N ARG A 402 12.14 0.41 11.05
CA ARG A 402 12.83 0.04 12.30
C ARG A 402 13.83 1.11 12.74
N MET A 403 14.61 1.65 11.79
CA MET A 403 15.55 2.73 12.07
C MET A 403 14.85 3.98 12.61
N ALA A 404 13.75 4.39 11.98
CA ALA A 404 12.97 5.56 12.39
C ALA A 404 12.36 5.37 13.79
N GLU A 405 11.76 4.21 14.07
CA GLU A 405 11.21 3.88 15.39
C GLU A 405 12.28 3.89 16.48
N LYS A 406 13.43 3.27 16.22
CA LYS A 406 14.53 3.18 17.20
C LYS A 406 15.16 4.54 17.49
N ILE A 407 15.35 5.38 16.46
CA ILE A 407 15.81 6.76 16.64
C ILE A 407 14.76 7.55 17.41
N ALA A 408 13.47 7.46 17.06
CA ALA A 408 12.40 8.16 17.76
C ALA A 408 12.35 7.84 19.26
N LEU A 409 12.62 6.59 19.65
CA LEU A 409 12.67 6.16 21.06
C LEU A 409 13.92 6.65 21.82
N GLN A 410 14.97 7.08 21.11
CA GLN A 410 16.24 7.51 21.73
C GLN A 410 16.49 9.00 21.55
N PHE A 411 15.68 9.67 20.73
CA PHE A 411 15.82 11.07 20.38
C PHE A 411 15.28 11.96 21.51
N GLU A 412 16.19 12.49 22.32
CA GLU A 412 15.95 13.47 23.40
C GLU A 412 16.56 14.85 23.14
#